data_AF-A0A1M6SNZ6-F1
#
_entry.id   AF-A0A1M6SNZ6-F1
#
_cell.length_a   1.000
_cell.length_b   1.000
_cell.length_c   1.000
_cell.angle_alpha   90.00
_cell.angle_beta   90.00
_cell.angle_gamma   90.00
#
_symmetry.space_group_name_H-M   'P 1'
#
loop_
_entity.id
_entity.type
_entity.pdbx_description
1 polymer ?
#
loop_
_entity_poly.entity_id
_entity_poly.type
_entity_poly.pdbx_seq_one_letter_code
_entity_poly.pdbx_strand_id
1 'polypeptide(L)'
;MGLSQMESCHRSRMNQRPIIIRQPHPYVYLCLAIAWLFLIFSITSLWQMIFLWGVSGCLFFLQQSRTRRSLLSWRYLWILAIVYAIVQIFADAGTPFAPLIWTSGRLWGGWELRLTPEGLYAGILQTLRYLTALLSMTTLALVVKPEDIQHWLPHSWARLRILLSLLFNMLPMVMDEYQQIREWLSFQDRLFPSKQRQNAFLAAVLKVGVALRMLLSRALERSWKLSETMMVRGYGIGQSSRYLRMRFHKSDGLRVSLLIAIMLVYGYALLNLSIIKPDWISLNSFKRFCEWTSLLMFLFTLFSSFWGDVRKGRLDIQKRGNGD
;
A
#
# COMPACT_ATOMS: atom_id res chain seq x y z
N MET A 1 -9.20 32.14 -18.84
CA MET A 1 -9.05 31.74 -17.41
C MET A 1 -10.12 30.75 -16.90
N GLY A 2 -11.16 30.36 -17.67
CA GLY A 2 -12.26 29.52 -17.15
C GLY A 2 -12.14 27.99 -17.27
N LEU A 3 -11.30 27.46 -18.17
CA LEU A 3 -11.28 26.01 -18.46
C LEU A 3 -10.47 25.18 -17.44
N SER A 4 -9.36 25.70 -16.89
CA SER A 4 -8.56 24.95 -15.91
C SER A 4 -9.20 24.88 -14.51
N GLN A 5 -10.00 25.88 -14.12
CA GLN A 5 -10.78 25.85 -12.88
C GLN A 5 -11.98 24.90 -12.98
N MET A 6 -12.57 24.77 -14.18
CA MET A 6 -13.63 23.79 -14.42
C MET A 6 -13.11 22.35 -14.36
N GLU A 7 -11.92 22.06 -14.91
CA GLU A 7 -11.33 20.72 -14.83
C GLU A 7 -10.87 20.33 -13.41
N SER A 8 -10.37 21.28 -12.61
CA SER A 8 -9.99 20.98 -11.21
C SER A 8 -11.23 20.70 -10.34
N CYS A 9 -12.32 21.44 -10.57
CA CYS A 9 -13.61 21.20 -9.92
C CYS A 9 -14.22 19.85 -10.37
N HIS A 10 -14.05 19.49 -11.64
CA HIS A 10 -14.52 18.21 -12.18
C HIS A 10 -13.68 17.01 -11.69
N ARG A 11 -12.36 17.18 -11.46
CA ARG A 11 -11.50 16.17 -10.81
C ARG A 11 -11.85 15.96 -9.34
N SER A 12 -12.23 17.02 -8.63
CA SER A 12 -12.71 16.91 -7.24
C SER A 12 -14.05 16.15 -7.14
N ARG A 13 -14.97 16.37 -8.10
CA ARG A 13 -16.25 15.63 -8.16
C ARG A 13 -16.11 14.16 -8.56
N MET A 14 -15.11 13.78 -9.36
CA MET A 14 -14.89 12.37 -9.74
C MET A 14 -14.38 11.48 -8.60
N ASN A 15 -14.01 12.04 -7.45
CA ASN A 15 -13.68 11.26 -6.24
C ASN A 15 -14.83 11.19 -5.22
N GLN A 16 -16.00 11.76 -5.54
CA GLN A 16 -17.23 11.52 -4.80
C GLN A 16 -17.74 10.12 -5.16
N ARG A 17 -17.15 9.11 -4.50
CA ARG A 17 -17.58 7.72 -4.61
C ARG A 17 -19.06 7.65 -4.18
N PRO A 18 -19.95 6.96 -4.92
CA PRO A 18 -21.29 6.66 -4.44
C PRO A 18 -21.20 6.00 -3.05
N ILE A 19 -21.98 6.54 -2.12
CA ILE A 19 -21.88 6.47 -0.64
C ILE A 19 -22.14 5.06 -0.06
N ILE A 20 -22.28 4.02 -0.87
CA ILE A 20 -22.92 2.77 -0.41
C ILE A 20 -21.98 1.86 0.41
N ILE A 21 -20.65 2.02 0.34
CA ILE A 21 -19.72 1.24 1.16
C ILE A 21 -18.83 2.18 1.98
N ARG A 22 -19.11 2.29 3.29
CA ARG A 22 -18.27 3.01 4.24
C ARG A 22 -16.84 2.46 4.19
N GLN A 23 -15.88 3.37 4.04
CA GLN A 23 -14.46 3.03 4.08
C GLN A 23 -14.10 2.65 5.53
N PRO A 24 -13.48 1.48 5.77
CA PRO A 24 -13.06 1.09 7.11
C PRO A 24 -11.87 1.94 7.57
N HIS A 25 -11.51 1.80 8.83
CA HIS A 25 -10.36 2.49 9.40
C HIS A 25 -9.05 2.13 8.66
N PRO A 26 -8.19 3.10 8.29
CA PRO A 26 -6.97 2.82 7.52
C PRO A 26 -5.96 1.92 8.25
N TYR A 27 -5.96 1.95 9.60
CA TYR A 27 -5.19 0.99 10.41
C TYR A 27 -5.57 -0.47 10.16
N VAL A 28 -6.84 -0.75 9.86
CA VAL A 28 -7.30 -2.12 9.57
C VAL A 28 -6.69 -2.62 8.28
N TYR A 29 -6.62 -1.76 7.25
CA TYR A 29 -5.96 -2.11 5.99
C TYR A 29 -4.46 -2.33 6.16
N LEU A 30 -3.79 -1.51 6.95
CA LEU A 30 -2.36 -1.69 7.24
C LEU A 30 -2.11 -2.99 8.01
N CYS A 31 -2.90 -3.27 9.05
CA CYS A 31 -2.81 -4.53 9.78
C CYS A 31 -3.08 -5.72 8.86
N LEU A 32 -4.09 -5.62 7.99
CA LEU A 32 -4.43 -6.65 7.02
C LEU A 32 -3.31 -6.88 6.01
N ALA A 33 -2.67 -5.84 5.50
CA ALA A 33 -1.56 -5.99 4.57
C ALA A 33 -0.31 -6.57 5.22
N ILE A 34 0.03 -6.17 6.44
CA ILE A 34 1.17 -6.73 7.19
C ILE A 34 0.93 -8.22 7.46
N ALA A 35 -0.27 -8.56 7.93
CA ALA A 35 -0.66 -9.95 8.13
C ALA A 35 -0.64 -10.74 6.80
N TRP A 36 -1.15 -10.16 5.71
CA TRP A 36 -1.11 -10.81 4.40
C TRP A 36 0.32 -11.07 3.91
N LEU A 37 1.24 -10.11 4.10
CA LEU A 37 2.66 -10.31 3.83
C LEU A 37 3.25 -11.42 4.68
N PHE A 38 2.96 -11.44 5.98
CA PHE A 38 3.45 -12.48 6.87
C PHE A 38 2.99 -13.87 6.40
N LEU A 39 1.73 -13.98 5.96
CA LEU A 39 1.17 -15.20 5.41
C LEU A 39 1.91 -15.62 4.11
N ILE A 40 2.15 -14.68 3.19
CA ILE A 40 2.92 -14.92 1.95
C ILE A 40 4.31 -15.49 2.23
N PHE A 41 5.03 -14.92 3.21
CA PHE A 41 6.37 -15.38 3.55
C PHE A 41 6.38 -16.70 4.34
N SER A 42 5.29 -17.02 5.05
CA SER A 42 5.19 -18.24 5.84
C SER A 42 4.81 -19.48 5.01
N ILE A 43 4.29 -19.31 3.80
CA ILE A 43 3.90 -20.44 2.93
C ILE A 43 5.12 -21.01 2.23
N THR A 44 5.40 -22.29 2.45
CA THR A 44 6.45 -23.06 1.75
C THR A 44 5.93 -23.89 0.58
N SER A 45 4.64 -24.27 0.60
CA SER A 45 4.03 -25.12 -0.42
C SER A 45 3.58 -24.30 -1.64
N LEU A 46 3.94 -24.77 -2.84
CA LEU A 46 3.55 -24.15 -4.10
C LEU A 46 2.03 -24.10 -4.29
N TRP A 47 1.29 -25.15 -3.91
CA TRP A 47 -0.17 -25.18 -4.04
C TRP A 47 -0.87 -24.11 -3.19
N GLN A 48 -0.42 -23.94 -1.96
CA GLN A 48 -0.91 -22.89 -1.07
C GLN A 48 -0.60 -21.50 -1.63
N MET A 49 0.57 -21.34 -2.26
CA MET A 49 0.97 -20.09 -2.90
C MET A 49 0.10 -19.77 -4.12
N ILE A 50 -0.23 -20.76 -4.96
CA ILE A 50 -1.17 -20.60 -6.09
C ILE A 50 -2.56 -20.19 -5.58
N PHE A 51 -3.05 -20.84 -4.54
CA PHE A 51 -4.34 -20.48 -3.93
C PHE A 51 -4.34 -19.02 -3.43
N LEU A 52 -3.29 -18.63 -2.69
CA LEU A 52 -3.20 -17.28 -2.14
C LEU A 52 -3.00 -16.21 -3.23
N TRP A 53 -2.27 -16.54 -4.29
CA TRP A 53 -2.16 -15.71 -5.48
C TRP A 53 -3.53 -15.52 -6.14
N GLY A 54 -4.31 -16.60 -6.30
CA GLY A 54 -5.67 -16.55 -6.86
C GLY A 54 -6.63 -15.68 -6.02
N VAL A 55 -6.59 -15.82 -4.69
CA VAL A 55 -7.37 -14.98 -3.77
C VAL A 55 -6.96 -13.51 -3.87
N SER A 56 -5.65 -13.22 -3.87
CA SER A 56 -5.14 -11.86 -4.03
C SER A 56 -5.57 -11.26 -5.37
N GLY A 57 -5.44 -12.04 -6.45
CA GLY A 57 -5.88 -11.68 -7.80
C GLY A 57 -7.37 -11.35 -7.84
N CYS A 58 -8.21 -12.19 -7.25
CA CYS A 58 -9.65 -11.96 -7.16
C CYS A 58 -9.98 -10.66 -6.40
N LEU A 59 -9.37 -10.44 -5.23
CA LEU A 59 -9.53 -9.20 -4.46
C LEU A 59 -9.12 -7.97 -5.26
N PHE A 60 -8.02 -8.06 -6.01
CA PHE A 60 -7.56 -6.99 -6.88
C PHE A 60 -8.53 -6.75 -8.04
N PHE A 61 -9.00 -7.77 -8.74
CA PHE A 61 -9.97 -7.62 -9.82
C PHE A 61 -11.29 -6.98 -9.36
N LEU A 62 -11.81 -7.40 -8.20
CA LEU A 62 -13.00 -6.81 -7.60
C LEU A 62 -12.81 -5.31 -7.33
N GLN A 63 -11.62 -4.89 -6.89
CA GLN A 63 -11.29 -3.49 -6.66
C GLN A 63 -10.98 -2.71 -7.95
N GLN A 64 -10.35 -3.36 -8.93
CA GLN A 64 -9.86 -2.76 -10.16
C GLN A 64 -10.98 -2.40 -11.15
N SER A 65 -12.13 -3.07 -11.08
CA SER A 65 -13.36 -2.72 -11.82
C SER A 65 -13.70 -1.21 -11.74
N ARG A 66 -13.16 -0.51 -10.74
CA ARG A 66 -13.35 0.90 -10.49
C ARG A 66 -12.34 1.84 -11.14
N THR A 67 -11.23 1.37 -11.75
CA THR A 67 -10.14 2.27 -12.17
C THR A 67 -9.40 1.82 -13.45
N ARG A 68 -9.81 2.34 -14.63
CA ARG A 68 -9.18 2.06 -15.94
C ARG A 68 -7.67 2.34 -16.03
N ARG A 69 -7.13 3.27 -15.22
CA ARG A 69 -5.70 3.63 -15.24
C ARG A 69 -4.77 2.54 -14.67
N SER A 70 -5.30 1.54 -13.97
CA SER A 70 -4.51 0.50 -13.32
C SER A 70 -3.92 -0.54 -14.29
N LEU A 71 -4.48 -0.68 -15.50
CA LEU A 71 -4.01 -1.67 -16.49
C LEU A 71 -2.62 -1.37 -17.04
N LEU A 72 -2.24 -0.10 -17.13
CA LEU A 72 -0.91 0.29 -17.63
C LEU A 72 0.20 -0.09 -16.63
N SER A 73 -0.07 0.08 -15.34
CA SER A 73 0.85 -0.32 -14.26
C SER A 73 1.11 -1.83 -14.26
N TRP A 74 0.11 -2.63 -14.66
CA TRP A 74 0.23 -4.09 -14.73
C TRP A 74 1.29 -4.56 -15.73
N ARG A 75 1.44 -3.86 -16.86
CA ARG A 75 2.46 -4.20 -17.87
C ARG A 75 3.88 -4.16 -17.30
N TYR A 76 4.18 -3.17 -16.47
CA TYR A 76 5.50 -3.03 -15.85
C TYR A 76 5.75 -4.08 -14.76
N LEU A 77 4.71 -4.46 -14.00
CA LEU A 77 4.83 -5.50 -12.97
C LEU A 77 5.20 -6.87 -13.57
N TRP A 78 4.62 -7.23 -14.72
CA TRP A 78 4.97 -8.48 -15.40
C TRP A 78 6.40 -8.52 -15.91
N ILE A 79 6.88 -7.42 -16.52
CA ILE A 79 8.26 -7.33 -17.00
C ILE A 79 9.23 -7.54 -15.82
N LEU A 80 8.98 -6.86 -14.71
CA LEU A 80 9.82 -6.97 -13.52
C LEU A 80 9.75 -8.38 -12.90
N ALA A 81 8.56 -8.99 -12.86
CA ALA A 81 8.40 -10.36 -12.38
C ALA A 81 9.14 -11.38 -13.26
N ILE A 82 9.13 -11.23 -14.59
CA ILE A 82 9.88 -12.10 -15.51
C ILE A 82 11.38 -11.96 -15.27
N VAL A 83 11.89 -10.73 -15.15
CA VAL A 83 13.31 -10.50 -14.84
C VAL A 83 13.68 -11.13 -13.50
N TYR A 84 12.84 -10.96 -12.47
CA TYR A 84 13.06 -11.57 -11.17
C TYR A 84 13.05 -13.10 -11.22
N ALA A 85 12.12 -13.70 -11.98
CA ALA A 85 12.04 -15.14 -12.17
C ALA A 85 13.31 -15.70 -12.81
N ILE A 86 13.79 -15.05 -13.88
CA ILE A 86 15.03 -15.43 -14.55
C ILE A 86 16.20 -15.40 -13.57
N VAL A 87 16.34 -14.31 -12.81
CA VAL A 87 17.42 -14.18 -11.81
C VAL A 87 17.36 -15.30 -10.77
N GLN A 88 16.17 -15.64 -10.25
CA GLN A 88 16.06 -16.66 -9.19
C GLN A 88 16.27 -18.09 -9.70
N ILE A 89 15.82 -18.40 -10.91
CA ILE A 89 16.04 -19.73 -11.53
C ILE A 89 17.54 -20.02 -11.66
N PHE A 90 18.36 -19.00 -11.91
CA PHE A 90 19.82 -19.15 -12.05
C PHE A 90 20.61 -18.93 -10.75
N ALA A 91 20.02 -18.30 -9.73
CA ALA A 91 20.70 -18.02 -8.46
C ALA A 91 20.81 -19.26 -7.54
N ASP A 92 19.78 -20.11 -7.49
CA ASP A 92 19.70 -21.27 -6.59
C ASP A 92 20.39 -22.55 -7.15
N ALA A 93 21.46 -22.40 -7.95
CA ALA A 93 22.26 -23.51 -8.49
C ALA A 93 23.11 -24.27 -7.44
N GLY A 94 22.67 -24.25 -6.17
CA GLY A 94 23.45 -24.58 -4.99
C GLY A 94 23.00 -25.83 -4.27
N THR A 95 23.08 -27.00 -4.92
CA THR A 95 23.59 -28.21 -4.25
C THR A 95 24.38 -29.04 -5.26
N PRO A 96 25.61 -29.48 -4.93
CA PRO A 96 26.45 -30.24 -5.86
C PRO A 96 25.91 -31.65 -6.18
N PHE A 97 24.82 -32.07 -5.53
CA PHE A 97 24.26 -33.42 -5.61
C PHE A 97 22.90 -33.49 -6.33
N ALA A 98 22.35 -32.37 -6.81
CA ALA A 98 21.06 -32.37 -7.50
C ALA A 98 21.19 -32.85 -8.96
N PRO A 99 20.21 -33.59 -9.50
CA PRO A 99 20.22 -34.04 -10.88
C PRO A 99 20.15 -32.84 -11.83
N LEU A 100 21.18 -32.69 -12.67
CA LEU A 100 21.25 -31.59 -13.63
C LEU A 100 20.35 -31.89 -14.84
N ILE A 101 19.44 -30.97 -15.14
CA ILE A 101 18.61 -31.05 -16.36
C ILE A 101 19.40 -30.48 -17.53
N TRP A 102 20.09 -29.36 -17.31
CA TRP A 102 20.85 -28.67 -18.36
C TRP A 102 21.99 -27.85 -17.77
N THR A 103 23.15 -27.91 -18.42
CA THR A 103 24.30 -27.07 -18.14
C THR A 103 24.61 -26.24 -19.38
N SER A 104 24.61 -24.92 -19.26
CA SER A 104 25.20 -24.10 -20.31
C SER A 104 26.71 -24.38 -20.36
N GLY A 105 27.29 -24.35 -21.56
CA GLY A 105 28.74 -24.24 -21.69
C GLY A 105 29.26 -23.00 -20.93
N ARG A 106 30.57 -22.98 -20.66
CA ARG A 106 31.25 -21.90 -19.93
C ARG A 106 31.00 -20.57 -20.63
N LEU A 107 30.21 -19.69 -20.01
CA LEU A 107 29.96 -18.35 -20.54
C LEU A 107 31.20 -17.46 -20.32
N TRP A 108 31.29 -16.37 -21.08
CA TRP A 108 32.34 -15.36 -20.89
C TRP A 108 32.36 -14.88 -19.43
N GLY A 109 33.47 -15.17 -18.73
CA GLY A 109 33.66 -14.87 -17.30
C GLY A 109 33.68 -16.09 -16.37
N GLY A 110 33.58 -17.32 -16.89
CA GLY A 110 33.70 -18.54 -16.07
C GLY A 110 32.42 -18.96 -15.33
N TRP A 111 31.31 -18.29 -15.60
CA TRP A 111 30.00 -18.62 -15.05
C TRP A 111 29.39 -19.79 -15.81
N GLU A 112 28.97 -20.81 -15.09
CA GLU A 112 28.19 -21.94 -15.63
C GLU A 112 26.75 -21.78 -15.19
N LEU A 113 25.82 -21.58 -16.13
CA LEU A 113 24.40 -21.60 -15.82
C LEU A 113 23.98 -23.06 -15.70
N ARG A 114 23.56 -23.46 -14.50
CA ARG A 114 23.05 -24.80 -14.23
C ARG A 114 21.57 -24.70 -13.95
N LEU A 115 20.77 -25.41 -14.74
CA LEU A 115 19.34 -25.51 -14.53
C LEU A 115 19.05 -26.81 -13.77
N THR A 116 18.62 -26.66 -12.52
CA THR A 116 18.19 -27.76 -11.65
C THR A 116 16.67 -27.73 -11.48
N PRO A 117 15.99 -28.89 -11.33
CA PRO A 117 14.56 -28.92 -11.07
C PRO A 117 14.20 -28.20 -9.77
N GLU A 118 15.08 -28.25 -8.77
CA GLU A 118 14.93 -27.56 -7.50
C GLU A 118 15.01 -26.04 -7.68
N GLY A 119 15.95 -25.55 -8.50
CA GLY A 119 16.07 -24.13 -8.83
C GLY A 119 14.87 -23.61 -9.61
N LEU A 120 14.29 -24.43 -10.50
CA LEU A 120 13.06 -24.10 -11.20
C LEU A 120 11.86 -24.03 -10.24
N TYR A 121 11.71 -25.00 -9.33
CA TYR A 121 10.66 -24.99 -8.31
C TYR A 121 10.80 -23.78 -7.37
N ALA A 122 12.01 -23.51 -6.86
CA ALA A 122 12.31 -22.39 -6.00
C ALA A 122 12.07 -21.06 -6.72
N GLY A 123 12.53 -20.92 -7.96
CA GLY A 123 12.33 -19.74 -8.80
C GLY A 123 10.85 -19.43 -9.03
N ILE A 124 10.03 -20.44 -9.39
CA ILE A 124 8.58 -20.27 -9.53
C ILE A 124 7.95 -19.84 -8.21
N LEU A 125 8.27 -20.52 -7.11
CA LEU A 125 7.71 -20.23 -5.79
C LEU A 125 8.06 -18.79 -5.35
N GLN A 126 9.31 -18.37 -5.50
CA GLN A 126 9.77 -17.03 -5.14
C GLN A 126 9.15 -15.95 -6.03
N THR A 127 9.04 -16.20 -7.34
CA THR A 127 8.37 -15.28 -8.27
C THR A 127 6.92 -15.09 -7.90
N LEU A 128 6.22 -16.19 -7.57
CA LEU A 128 4.82 -16.15 -7.18
C LEU A 128 4.64 -15.40 -5.85
N ARG A 129 5.53 -15.62 -4.86
CA ARG A 129 5.59 -14.85 -3.60
C ARG A 129 5.74 -13.36 -3.88
N TYR A 130 6.71 -12.98 -4.71
CA TYR A 130 6.97 -11.60 -5.08
C TYR A 130 5.77 -10.94 -5.78
N LEU A 131 5.18 -11.62 -6.76
CA LEU A 131 4.03 -11.11 -7.50
C LEU A 131 2.80 -10.94 -6.60
N THR A 132 2.58 -11.88 -5.68
CA THR A 132 1.49 -11.80 -4.70
C THR A 132 1.70 -10.66 -3.70
N ALA A 133 2.95 -10.46 -3.24
CA ALA A 133 3.29 -9.34 -2.35
C ALA A 133 3.07 -7.99 -3.05
N LEU A 134 3.51 -7.82 -4.30
CA LEU A 134 3.23 -6.63 -5.10
C LEU A 134 1.72 -6.40 -5.29
N LEU A 135 0.97 -7.45 -5.56
CA LEU A 135 -0.47 -7.37 -5.76
C LEU A 135 -1.19 -6.95 -4.46
N SER A 136 -0.72 -7.44 -3.31
CA SER A 136 -1.21 -6.98 -1.99
C SER A 136 -0.85 -5.51 -1.69
N MET A 137 0.34 -5.05 -2.09
CA MET A 137 0.74 -3.66 -1.89
C MET A 137 0.00 -2.70 -2.82
N THR A 138 -0.26 -3.11 -4.06
CA THR A 138 -1.03 -2.31 -5.01
C THR A 138 -2.50 -2.23 -4.62
N THR A 139 -3.12 -3.31 -4.13
CA THR A 139 -4.46 -3.23 -3.54
C THR A 139 -4.50 -2.26 -2.36
N LEU A 140 -3.52 -2.32 -1.45
CA LEU A 140 -3.43 -1.37 -0.35
C LEU A 140 -3.29 0.08 -0.84
N ALA A 141 -2.42 0.33 -1.83
CA ALA A 141 -2.21 1.66 -2.41
C ALA A 141 -3.46 2.22 -3.13
N LEU A 142 -4.31 1.36 -3.70
CA LEU A 142 -5.57 1.77 -4.33
C LEU A 142 -6.66 2.08 -3.31
N VAL A 143 -6.63 1.41 -2.17
CA VAL A 143 -7.65 1.49 -1.14
C VAL A 143 -7.37 2.62 -0.15
N VAL A 144 -6.13 2.75 0.29
CA VAL A 144 -5.70 3.76 1.28
C VAL A 144 -5.40 5.05 0.57
N LYS A 145 -6.11 6.13 0.92
CA LYS A 145 -5.75 7.46 0.41
C LYS A 145 -4.44 7.92 1.06
N PRO A 146 -3.57 8.64 0.33
CA PRO A 146 -2.35 9.19 0.91
C PRO A 146 -2.66 10.12 2.10
N GLU A 147 -3.78 10.83 2.05
CA GLU A 147 -4.28 11.68 3.14
C GLU A 147 -4.60 10.89 4.42
N ASP A 148 -4.93 9.60 4.31
CA ASP A 148 -5.27 8.77 5.46
C ASP A 148 -4.01 8.29 6.19
N ILE A 149 -2.86 8.22 5.52
CA ILE A 149 -1.55 7.83 6.08
C ILE A 149 -1.16 8.74 7.25
N GLN A 150 -1.55 10.02 7.20
CA GLN A 150 -1.27 10.98 8.28
C GLN A 150 -1.91 10.54 9.62
N HIS A 151 -2.97 9.73 9.57
CA HIS A 151 -3.64 9.23 10.76
C HIS A 151 -2.86 8.10 11.42
N TRP A 152 -1.93 7.45 10.70
CA TRP A 152 -1.08 6.40 11.25
C TRP A 152 -0.06 6.91 12.26
N LEU A 153 0.28 8.20 12.16
CA LEU A 153 1.31 8.83 12.97
C LEU A 153 0.87 9.02 14.43
N PRO A 154 1.73 8.63 15.39
CA PRO A 154 1.43 8.82 16.81
C PRO A 154 1.29 10.30 17.15
N HIS A 155 0.64 10.60 18.28
CA HIS A 155 0.45 11.98 18.72
C HIS A 155 1.78 12.71 18.97
N SER A 156 2.81 11.99 19.40
CA SER A 156 4.17 12.52 19.59
C SER A 156 4.77 13.15 18.33
N TRP A 157 4.33 12.74 17.13
CA TRP A 157 4.87 13.23 15.86
C TRP A 157 3.94 14.25 15.18
N ALA A 158 3.30 15.12 15.98
CA ALA A 158 2.36 16.12 15.48
C ALA A 158 2.95 17.05 14.42
N ARG A 159 4.22 17.47 14.56
CA ARG A 159 4.91 18.32 13.57
C ARG A 159 5.05 17.63 12.22
N LEU A 160 5.48 16.36 12.23
CA LEU A 160 5.65 15.56 11.02
C LEU A 160 4.30 15.29 10.33
N ARG A 161 3.22 15.10 11.09
CA ARG A 161 1.87 14.97 10.54
C ARG A 161 1.42 16.25 9.80
N ILE A 162 1.65 17.43 10.37
CA ILE A 162 1.33 18.71 9.72
C ILE A 162 2.14 18.85 8.42
N LEU A 163 3.44 18.54 8.47
CA LEU A 163 4.32 18.58 7.30
C LEU A 163 3.82 17.64 6.19
N LEU A 164 3.46 16.40 6.52
CA LEU A 164 2.90 15.44 5.56
C LEU A 164 1.58 15.90 4.97
N SER A 165 0.67 16.44 5.80
CA SER A 165 -0.59 17.00 5.31
C SER A 165 -0.34 18.13 4.32
N LEU A 166 0.62 19.00 4.60
CA LEU A 166 0.99 20.11 3.74
C LEU A 166 1.63 19.60 2.44
N LEU A 167 2.53 18.62 2.51
CA LEU A 167 3.13 17.97 1.34
C LEU A 167 2.06 17.34 0.44
N PHE A 168 1.15 16.54 0.99
CA PHE A 168 0.11 15.87 0.20
C PHE A 168 -0.86 16.88 -0.44
N ASN A 169 -1.17 17.98 0.23
CA ASN A 169 -2.01 19.04 -0.33
C ASN A 169 -1.26 19.87 -1.39
N MET A 170 0.05 20.08 -1.24
CA MET A 170 0.86 20.84 -2.20
C MET A 170 1.24 20.04 -3.44
N LEU A 171 1.43 18.72 -3.32
CA LEU A 171 1.85 17.86 -4.41
C LEU A 171 1.00 18.03 -5.70
N PRO A 172 -0.35 17.93 -5.66
CA PRO A 172 -1.15 18.13 -6.87
C PRO A 172 -0.97 19.53 -7.46
N MET A 173 -0.85 20.55 -6.61
CA MET A 173 -0.66 21.93 -7.04
C MET A 173 0.68 22.13 -7.76
N VAL A 174 1.76 21.52 -7.25
CA VAL A 174 3.08 21.53 -7.90
C VAL A 174 3.06 20.75 -9.22
N MET A 175 2.32 19.65 -9.30
CA MET A 175 2.18 18.88 -10.54
C MET A 175 1.46 19.68 -11.63
N ASP A 176 0.40 20.42 -11.27
CA ASP A 176 -0.31 21.28 -12.21
C ASP A 176 0.57 22.44 -12.70
N GLU A 177 1.37 23.05 -11.81
CA GLU A 177 2.35 24.08 -12.20
C GLU A 177 3.46 23.54 -13.09
N TYR A 178 3.96 22.33 -12.80
CA TYR A 178 4.95 21.69 -13.66
C TYR A 178 4.40 21.47 -15.07
N GLN A 179 3.14 21.04 -15.20
CA GLN A 179 2.48 20.88 -16.49
C GLN A 179 2.39 22.22 -17.23
N GLN A 180 1.97 23.29 -16.55
CA GLN A 180 1.90 24.63 -17.15
C GLN A 180 3.27 25.15 -17.60
N ILE A 181 4.31 24.98 -16.80
CA ILE A 181 5.68 25.39 -17.15
C ILE A 181 6.19 24.57 -18.33
N ARG A 182 5.92 23.26 -18.34
CA ARG A 182 6.29 22.37 -19.46
C ARG A 182 5.59 22.76 -20.75
N GLU A 183 4.31 23.10 -20.69
CA GLU A 183 3.55 23.60 -21.84
C GLU A 183 4.14 24.92 -22.36
N TRP A 184 4.40 25.87 -21.47
CA TRP A 184 5.04 27.15 -21.81
C TRP A 184 6.42 26.96 -22.48
N LEU A 185 7.27 26.09 -21.92
CA LEU A 185 8.56 25.75 -22.51
C LEU A 185 8.41 25.09 -23.88
N SER A 186 7.38 24.24 -24.06
CA SER A 186 7.11 23.61 -25.35
C SER A 186 6.64 24.60 -26.42
N PHE A 187 5.91 25.66 -26.03
CA PHE A 187 5.54 26.75 -26.93
C PHE A 187 6.76 27.58 -27.34
N GLN A 188 7.65 27.89 -26.39
CA GLN A 188 8.88 28.63 -26.67
C GLN A 188 9.79 27.88 -27.66
N ASP A 189 9.90 26.55 -27.51
CA ASP A 189 10.70 25.68 -28.38
C ASP A 189 10.14 25.60 -29.81
N ARG A 190 8.80 25.74 -29.97
CA ARG A 190 8.14 25.80 -31.29
C ARG A 190 8.36 27.14 -31.98
N LEU A 191 8.38 28.25 -31.23
CA LEU A 191 8.59 29.60 -31.76
C LEU A 191 10.05 29.84 -32.15
N PHE A 192 10.99 29.24 -31.41
CA PHE A 192 12.42 29.34 -31.67
C PHE A 192 13.01 27.94 -31.81
N PRO A 193 12.83 27.27 -32.97
CA PRO A 193 13.40 25.96 -33.20
C PRO A 193 14.93 26.08 -33.15
N SER A 194 15.51 25.71 -32.01
CA SER A 194 16.97 25.76 -31.86
C SER A 194 17.59 24.86 -32.91
N LYS A 195 18.55 25.36 -33.70
CA LYS A 195 19.34 24.58 -34.67
C LYS A 195 20.22 23.50 -34.01
N GLN A 196 20.11 23.32 -32.68
CA GLN A 196 20.95 22.49 -31.84
C GLN A 196 20.50 21.01 -31.84
N ARG A 197 20.41 20.41 -33.03
CA ARG A 197 20.11 18.98 -33.19
C ARG A 197 21.24 18.07 -32.70
N GLN A 198 22.47 18.57 -32.69
CA GLN A 198 23.66 17.77 -32.32
C GLN A 198 23.73 17.42 -30.83
N ASN A 199 23.08 18.18 -29.93
CA ASN A 199 23.13 17.94 -28.48
C ASN A 199 21.72 17.91 -27.85
N ALA A 200 20.82 17.08 -28.38
CA ALA A 200 19.44 16.94 -27.90
C ALA A 200 19.36 16.61 -26.40
N PHE A 201 20.31 15.82 -25.88
CA PHE A 201 20.36 15.48 -24.45
C PHE A 201 20.67 16.70 -23.56
N LEU A 202 21.72 17.46 -23.89
CA LEU A 202 22.07 18.66 -23.12
C LEU A 202 20.95 19.70 -23.14
N ALA A 203 20.29 19.88 -24.28
CA ALA A 203 19.13 20.76 -24.38
C ALA A 203 17.96 20.29 -23.48
N ALA A 204 17.71 18.98 -23.39
CA ALA A 204 16.69 18.43 -22.50
C ALA A 204 17.03 18.64 -21.02
N VAL A 205 18.29 18.43 -20.62
CA VAL A 205 18.76 18.65 -19.25
C VAL A 205 18.62 20.12 -18.85
N LEU A 206 19.04 21.04 -19.72
CA LEU A 206 18.90 22.48 -19.47
C LEU A 206 17.42 22.89 -19.33
N LYS A 207 16.53 22.35 -20.17
CA LYS A 207 15.08 22.58 -20.07
C LYS A 207 14.51 22.12 -18.73
N VAL A 208 14.90 20.93 -18.26
CA VAL A 208 14.50 20.42 -16.95
C VAL A 208 15.05 21.33 -15.84
N GLY A 209 16.30 21.78 -15.95
CA GLY A 209 16.90 22.71 -14.98
C GLY A 209 16.15 24.05 -14.88
N VAL A 210 15.76 24.63 -16.01
CA VAL A 210 14.95 25.87 -16.04
C VAL A 210 13.58 25.65 -15.39
N ALA A 211 12.90 24.56 -15.74
CA ALA A 211 11.60 24.22 -15.15
C ALA A 211 11.71 24.03 -13.63
N LEU A 212 12.75 23.34 -13.16
CA LEU A 212 13.00 23.11 -11.74
C LEU A 212 13.28 24.42 -10.99
N ARG A 213 14.09 25.32 -11.57
CA ARG A 213 14.37 26.63 -10.98
C ARG A 213 13.10 27.47 -10.83
N MET A 214 12.24 27.50 -11.84
CA MET A 214 10.96 28.20 -11.78
C MET A 214 10.04 27.60 -10.72
N LEU A 215 9.92 26.27 -10.68
CA LEU A 215 9.14 25.57 -9.66
C LEU A 215 9.64 25.84 -8.25
N LEU A 216 10.95 25.78 -8.04
CA LEU A 216 11.56 26.00 -6.72
C LEU A 216 11.32 27.43 -6.23
N SER A 217 11.49 28.42 -7.11
CA SER A 217 11.20 29.83 -6.80
C SER A 217 9.73 30.02 -6.39
N ARG A 218 8.79 29.47 -7.17
CA ARG A 218 7.35 29.53 -6.85
C ARG A 218 7.00 28.77 -5.56
N ALA A 219 7.62 27.63 -5.34
CA ALA A 219 7.43 26.83 -4.13
C ALA A 219 7.94 27.57 -2.87
N LEU A 220 9.07 28.28 -2.97
CA LEU A 220 9.61 29.12 -1.90
C LEU A 220 8.72 30.32 -1.60
N GLU A 221 8.25 31.02 -2.64
CA GLU A 221 7.32 32.13 -2.46
C GLU A 221 6.01 31.66 -1.79
N ARG A 222 5.50 30.50 -2.20
CA ARG A 222 4.31 29.90 -1.61
C ARG A 222 4.54 29.44 -0.17
N SER A 223 5.68 28.82 0.13
CA SER A 223 5.98 28.37 1.48
C SER A 223 6.08 29.55 2.44
N TRP A 224 6.64 30.68 1.98
CA TRP A 224 6.66 31.94 2.73
C TRP A 224 5.26 32.49 3.00
N LYS A 225 4.42 32.60 1.97
CA LYS A 225 3.02 33.05 2.16
C LYS A 225 2.24 32.10 3.06
N LEU A 226 2.45 30.79 2.91
CA LEU A 226 1.76 29.80 3.72
C LEU A 226 2.21 29.85 5.18
N SER A 227 3.52 30.02 5.46
CA SER A 227 4.01 30.14 6.83
C SER A 227 3.44 31.38 7.53
N GLU A 228 3.35 32.51 6.83
CA GLU A 228 2.72 33.73 7.35
C GLU A 228 1.24 33.51 7.67
N THR A 229 0.46 32.94 6.75
CA THR A 229 -0.97 32.64 7.01
C THR A 229 -1.17 31.62 8.13
N MET A 230 -0.26 30.66 8.29
CA MET A 230 -0.26 29.72 9.40
C MET A 230 0.04 30.41 10.73
N MET A 231 1.01 31.31 10.75
CA MET A 231 1.38 32.10 11.93
C MET A 231 0.22 32.99 12.39
N VAL A 232 -0.44 33.69 11.48
CA VAL A 232 -1.63 34.53 11.77
C VAL A 232 -2.77 33.71 12.38
N ARG A 233 -2.90 32.43 11.99
CA ARG A 233 -3.89 31.50 12.54
C ARG A 233 -3.46 30.85 13.87
N GLY A 234 -2.31 31.23 14.42
CA GLY A 234 -1.78 30.67 15.67
C GLY A 234 -1.24 29.24 15.55
N TYR A 235 -0.94 28.75 14.34
CA TYR A 235 -0.27 27.46 14.21
C TYR A 235 1.10 27.50 14.90
N GLY A 236 1.38 26.50 15.74
CA GLY A 236 2.62 26.40 16.50
C GLY A 236 2.54 26.99 17.92
N ILE A 237 1.44 27.65 18.28
CA ILE A 237 1.21 28.18 19.62
C ILE A 237 0.27 27.22 20.38
N GLY A 238 0.75 26.60 21.45
CA GLY A 238 -0.05 25.77 22.35
C GLY A 238 -0.39 24.34 21.86
N GLN A 239 -1.39 23.73 22.49
CA GLN A 239 -1.82 22.36 22.18
C GLN A 239 -2.76 22.31 20.97
N SER A 240 -2.42 21.48 19.98
CA SER A 240 -3.26 21.28 18.79
C SER A 240 -4.43 20.33 19.06
N SER A 241 -5.66 20.73 18.68
CA SER A 241 -6.83 19.85 18.67
C SER A 241 -6.99 19.15 17.31
N ARG A 242 -7.66 17.99 17.30
CA ARG A 242 -7.91 17.22 16.05
C ARG A 242 -9.36 17.38 15.63
N TYR A 243 -9.59 18.04 14.48
CA TYR A 243 -10.90 18.18 13.87
C TYR A 243 -11.38 16.86 13.25
N LEU A 244 -10.55 16.23 12.40
CA LEU A 244 -10.83 14.92 11.82
C LEU A 244 -10.42 13.82 12.80
N ARG A 245 -11.42 13.14 13.37
CA ARG A 245 -11.21 11.87 14.11
C ARG A 245 -11.86 10.75 13.34
N MET A 246 -11.04 9.87 12.77
CA MET A 246 -11.53 8.60 12.27
C MET A 246 -12.02 7.76 13.45
N ARG A 247 -13.24 7.23 13.33
CA ARG A 247 -13.84 6.37 14.36
C ARG A 247 -13.78 4.93 13.88
N PHE A 248 -13.37 4.03 14.78
CA PHE A 248 -13.50 2.60 14.54
C PHE A 248 -14.97 2.21 14.44
N HIS A 249 -15.30 1.45 13.40
CA HIS A 249 -16.64 0.91 13.19
C HIS A 249 -16.68 -0.57 13.59
N LYS A 250 -17.88 -1.10 13.88
CA LYS A 250 -18.04 -2.53 14.18
C LYS A 250 -17.57 -3.44 13.05
N SER A 251 -17.75 -3.00 11.80
CA SER A 251 -17.23 -3.68 10.60
C SER A 251 -15.72 -3.83 10.59
N ASP A 252 -15.00 -2.91 11.23
CA ASP A 252 -13.54 -2.97 11.35
C ASP A 252 -13.13 -4.10 12.28
N GLY A 253 -13.83 -4.23 13.41
CA GLY A 253 -13.65 -5.33 14.36
C GLY A 253 -13.86 -6.69 13.70
N LEU A 254 -14.92 -6.85 12.89
CA LEU A 254 -15.21 -8.10 12.16
C LEU A 254 -14.09 -8.48 11.17
N ARG A 255 -13.51 -7.50 10.47
CA ARG A 255 -12.41 -7.76 9.53
C ARG A 255 -11.14 -8.19 10.26
N VAL A 256 -10.84 -7.53 11.37
CA VAL A 256 -9.69 -7.89 12.22
C VAL A 256 -9.88 -9.26 12.86
N SER A 257 -11.07 -9.58 13.38
CA SER A 257 -11.34 -10.89 13.98
C SER A 257 -11.26 -12.01 12.94
N LEU A 258 -11.80 -11.81 11.74
CA LEU A 258 -11.70 -12.77 10.64
C LEU A 258 -10.24 -13.00 10.23
N LEU A 259 -9.43 -11.95 10.20
CA LEU A 259 -8.01 -12.06 9.91
C LEU A 259 -7.26 -12.87 10.96
N ILE A 260 -7.52 -12.62 12.25
CA ILE A 260 -6.87 -13.37 13.32
C ILE A 260 -7.33 -14.83 13.29
N ALA A 261 -8.60 -15.10 12.98
CA ALA A 261 -9.09 -16.46 12.81
C ALA A 261 -8.37 -17.20 11.67
N ILE A 262 -8.17 -16.56 10.51
CA ILE A 262 -7.41 -17.14 9.39
C ILE A 262 -5.97 -17.44 9.82
N MET A 263 -5.32 -16.51 10.52
CA MET A 263 -3.96 -16.70 11.02
C MET A 263 -3.85 -17.85 12.03
N LEU A 264 -4.82 -18.00 12.92
CA LEU A 264 -4.85 -19.10 13.89
C LEU A 264 -5.07 -20.45 13.22
N VAL A 265 -6.02 -20.53 12.27
CA VAL A 265 -6.27 -21.77 11.50
C VAL A 265 -5.04 -22.16 10.69
N TYR A 266 -4.40 -21.19 10.04
CA TYR A 266 -3.18 -21.42 9.28
C TYR A 266 -2.00 -21.83 10.18
N GLY A 267 -1.81 -21.16 11.31
CA GLY A 267 -0.79 -21.52 12.30
C GLY A 267 -1.01 -22.94 12.87
N TYR A 268 -2.26 -23.30 13.16
CA TYR A 268 -2.60 -24.66 13.60
C TYR A 268 -2.34 -25.72 12.51
N ALA A 269 -2.69 -25.41 11.26
CA ALA A 269 -2.40 -26.30 10.14
C ALA A 269 -0.89 -26.53 9.97
N LEU A 270 -0.08 -25.46 10.04
CA LEU A 270 1.38 -25.56 9.97
C LEU A 270 1.98 -26.42 11.09
N LEU A 271 1.48 -26.28 12.32
CA LEU A 271 1.94 -27.08 13.46
C LEU A 271 1.56 -28.56 13.34
N ASN A 272 0.34 -28.85 12.85
CA ASN A 272 -0.08 -30.23 12.62
C ASN A 272 0.65 -30.91 11.47
N LEU A 273 1.04 -30.15 10.43
CA LEU A 273 1.82 -30.66 9.30
C LEU A 273 3.27 -31.01 9.66
N SER A 274 3.69 -30.86 10.93
CA SER A 274 5.01 -31.32 11.44
C SER A 274 6.23 -30.75 10.70
N ILE A 275 6.10 -29.58 10.06
CA ILE A 275 7.23 -28.91 9.38
C ILE A 275 8.11 -28.17 10.39
N ILE A 276 7.55 -27.84 11.56
CA ILE A 276 8.27 -27.27 12.70
C ILE A 276 7.78 -28.05 13.92
N LYS A 277 8.56 -29.01 14.41
CA LYS A 277 8.44 -29.49 15.80
C LYS A 277 9.40 -28.66 16.63
N PRO A 278 8.97 -27.53 17.21
CA PRO A 278 9.75 -26.94 18.29
C PRO A 278 9.64 -27.90 19.48
N ASP A 279 10.74 -28.56 19.85
CA ASP A 279 10.80 -29.52 20.98
C ASP A 279 10.32 -28.95 22.33
N TRP A 280 10.15 -27.63 22.41
CA TRP A 280 9.77 -26.86 23.59
C TRP A 280 8.29 -26.49 23.69
N ILE A 281 7.45 -26.78 22.69
CA ILE A 281 5.99 -26.56 22.77
C ILE A 281 5.27 -27.89 22.69
N SER A 282 4.81 -28.39 23.84
CA SER A 282 3.93 -29.57 23.86
C SER A 282 2.66 -29.26 23.05
N LEU A 283 2.25 -30.17 22.16
CA LEU A 283 1.01 -30.06 21.38
C LEU A 283 -0.22 -29.79 22.28
N ASN A 284 -0.19 -30.27 23.53
CA ASN A 284 -1.23 -30.01 24.53
C ASN A 284 -1.26 -28.54 25.00
N SER A 285 -0.13 -27.86 25.08
CA SER A 285 -0.04 -26.43 25.42
C SER A 285 -0.59 -25.56 24.31
N PHE A 286 -0.30 -25.90 23.05
CA PHE A 286 -0.79 -25.14 21.89
C PHE A 286 -2.27 -25.38 21.62
N LYS A 287 -2.76 -26.62 21.76
CA LYS A 287 -4.20 -26.92 21.67
C LYS A 287 -5.00 -26.13 22.71
N ARG A 288 -4.51 -26.08 23.96
CA ARG A 288 -5.09 -25.23 25.01
C ARG A 288 -5.04 -23.75 24.60
N PHE A 289 -3.93 -23.24 24.04
CA PHE A 289 -3.87 -21.85 23.56
C PHE A 289 -4.89 -21.55 22.44
N CYS A 290 -5.09 -22.45 21.49
CA CYS A 290 -6.14 -22.33 20.46
C CYS A 290 -7.57 -22.37 21.05
N GLU A 291 -7.82 -23.23 22.03
CA GLU A 291 -9.08 -23.28 22.76
C GLU A 291 -9.32 -21.98 23.56
N TRP A 292 -8.30 -21.45 24.23
CA TRP A 292 -8.37 -20.18 24.96
C TRP A 292 -8.55 -18.98 24.02
N THR A 293 -7.88 -18.95 22.86
CA THR A 293 -8.00 -17.85 21.90
C THR A 293 -9.31 -17.88 21.14
N SER A 294 -9.87 -19.06 20.82
CA SER A 294 -11.22 -19.18 20.26
C SER A 294 -12.29 -18.78 21.28
N LEU A 295 -12.14 -19.14 22.55
CA LEU A 295 -12.97 -18.63 23.66
C LEU A 295 -12.84 -17.12 23.82
N LEU A 296 -11.64 -16.56 23.74
CA LEU A 296 -11.42 -15.11 23.81
C LEU A 296 -12.02 -14.38 22.60
N MET A 297 -11.94 -14.95 21.40
CA MET A 297 -12.61 -14.41 20.21
C MET A 297 -14.13 -14.46 20.34
N PHE A 298 -14.67 -15.55 20.89
CA PHE A 298 -16.09 -15.69 21.16
C PHE A 298 -16.56 -14.69 22.25
N LEU A 299 -15.80 -14.56 23.34
CA LEU A 299 -16.06 -13.56 24.38
C LEU A 299 -15.92 -12.14 23.85
N PHE A 300 -14.94 -11.86 22.99
CA PHE A 300 -14.74 -10.53 22.42
C PHE A 300 -15.86 -10.16 21.44
N THR A 301 -16.33 -11.12 20.63
CA THR A 301 -17.49 -10.91 19.74
C THR A 301 -18.77 -10.70 20.54
N LEU A 302 -19.02 -11.49 21.58
CA LEU A 302 -20.13 -11.28 22.51
C LEU A 302 -20.04 -9.94 23.24
N PHE A 303 -18.86 -9.57 23.73
CA PHE A 303 -18.63 -8.30 24.43
C PHE A 303 -18.81 -7.11 23.49
N SER A 304 -18.37 -7.22 22.23
CA SER A 304 -18.60 -6.18 21.21
C SER A 304 -20.08 -6.01 20.84
N SER A 305 -20.85 -7.10 20.90
CA SER A 305 -22.31 -7.08 20.74
C SER A 305 -22.97 -6.38 21.93
N PHE A 306 -22.65 -6.82 23.15
CA PHE A 306 -23.19 -6.31 24.41
C PHE A 306 -22.92 -4.81 24.61
N TRP A 307 -21.69 -4.36 24.38
CA TRP A 307 -21.36 -2.92 24.45
C TRP A 307 -22.09 -2.09 23.40
N GLY A 308 -22.45 -2.72 22.28
CA GLY A 308 -23.28 -2.13 21.25
C GLY A 308 -24.68 -1.75 21.73
N ASP A 309 -25.29 -2.61 22.55
CA ASP A 309 -26.64 -2.41 23.05
C ASP A 309 -26.69 -1.49 24.27
N VAL A 310 -25.69 -1.56 25.15
CA VAL A 310 -25.56 -0.63 26.29
C VAL A 310 -25.39 0.83 25.81
N ARG A 311 -24.68 1.05 24.69
CA ARG A 311 -24.53 2.40 24.11
C ARG A 311 -25.81 2.93 23.47
N LYS A 312 -26.61 2.06 22.84
CA LYS A 312 -27.93 2.44 22.31
C LYS A 312 -28.87 2.83 23.44
N GLY A 313 -28.92 2.04 24.50
CA GLY A 313 -29.72 2.36 25.70
C GLY A 313 -29.37 3.71 26.33
N ARG A 314 -28.08 4.07 26.41
CA ARG A 314 -27.65 5.37 26.94
C ARG A 314 -28.04 6.57 26.05
N LEU A 315 -28.05 6.39 24.72
CA LEU A 315 -28.48 7.44 23.79
C LEU A 315 -29.99 7.67 23.82
N ASP A 316 -30.77 6.62 24.06
CA ASP A 316 -32.23 6.72 24.18
C ASP A 316 -32.65 7.40 25.50
N ILE A 317 -31.92 7.16 26.60
CA ILE A 317 -32.15 7.85 27.88
C ILE A 317 -31.79 9.35 27.76
N GLN A 318 -30.69 9.68 27.09
CA GLN A 318 -30.30 11.08 26.89
C GLN A 318 -31.24 11.86 25.96
N LYS A 319 -31.89 11.18 24.99
CA LYS A 319 -32.93 11.80 24.16
C LYS A 319 -34.25 12.02 24.90
N ARG A 320 -34.59 11.16 25.88
CA ARG A 320 -35.79 11.36 26.72
C ARG A 320 -35.61 12.47 27.75
N GLY A 321 -34.43 12.62 28.33
CA GLY A 321 -34.16 13.67 29.33
C GLY A 321 -33.99 15.10 28.79
N ASN A 322 -34.05 15.30 27.47
CA ASN A 322 -33.90 16.61 26.81
C ASN A 322 -35.20 17.07 26.13
N GLY A 323 -36.31 16.35 26.38
CA GLY A 323 -37.64 16.60 25.82
C GLY A 323 -38.69 17.02 26.84
N ASP A 324 -38.29 17.21 28.10
CA ASP A 324 -39.07 17.87 29.17
C ASP A 324 -38.43 19.24 29.45
#